data_AF-X1ANR6-F1
#
_entry.id   AF-X1ANR6-F1
#
_cell.length_a   1.000
_cell.length_b   1.000
_cell.length_c   1.000
_cell.angle_alpha   90.00
_cell.angle_beta   90.00
_cell.angle_gamma   90.00
#
_symmetry.space_group_name_H-M   'P 1'
#
loop_
_entity.id
_entity.type
_entity.pdbx_description
1 polymer ?
#
loop_
_entity_poly.entity_id
_entity_poly.type
_entity_poly.pdbx_seq_one_letter_code
_entity_poly.pdbx_strand_id
1 'polypeptide(L)'
;MKRYNKDMALVAPLTRTQKSTRYYHALSVHAVLNSRVVLSQLRTVSSKRLRARMARVPEHEFEMIQQKIIDLNFRETKRKNPS
;
A
#
# COMPACT_ATOMS: atom_id res chain seq x y z
N MET A 1 24.76 -6.59 7.67
CA MET A 1 23.47 -6.12 8.21
C MET A 1 22.89 -5.04 7.30
N LYS A 2 21.73 -5.26 6.67
CA LYS A 2 21.01 -4.20 5.95
C LYS A 2 20.44 -3.21 6.99
N ARG A 3 21.09 -2.06 7.19
CA ARG A 3 20.50 -0.97 7.98
C ARG A 3 19.29 -0.45 7.19
N TYR A 4 18.08 -0.72 7.69
CA TYR A 4 16.90 -0.03 7.22
C TYR A 4 17.11 1.47 7.43
N ASN A 5 17.11 2.24 6.35
CA ASN A 5 17.37 3.67 6.41
C ASN A 5 16.19 4.35 7.10
N LYS A 6 16.37 4.80 8.35
CA LYS A 6 15.36 5.51 9.15
C LYS A 6 14.80 6.78 8.47
N ASP A 7 15.56 7.34 7.53
CA ASP A 7 15.17 8.53 6.79
C ASP A 7 14.29 8.20 5.58
N MET A 8 13.98 6.93 5.35
CA MET A 8 13.17 6.41 4.26
C MET A 8 11.98 5.60 4.79
N ALA A 9 10.83 5.74 4.12
CA ALA A 9 9.62 4.99 4.38
C ALA A 9 9.10 4.38 3.07
N LEU A 10 8.67 3.13 3.12
CA LEU A 10 7.89 2.51 2.05
C LEU A 10 6.42 2.92 2.23
N VAL A 11 5.82 3.52 1.21
CA VAL A 11 4.46 4.06 1.27
C VAL A 11 3.63 3.60 0.10
N ALA A 12 2.32 3.46 0.33
CA ALA A 12 1.32 3.29 -0.71
C ALA A 12 0.49 4.58 -0.83
N PRO A 13 0.42 5.22 -2.02
CA PRO A 13 -0.35 6.43 -2.25
C PRO A 13 -1.84 6.22 -1.99
N LEU A 14 -2.50 7.30 -1.55
CA LEU A 14 -3.95 7.37 -1.46
C LEU A 14 -4.50 8.18 -2.64
N THR A 15 -5.65 7.79 -3.15
CA THR A 15 -6.42 8.55 -4.14
C THR A 15 -7.88 8.66 -3.71
N ARG A 16 -8.56 9.71 -4.15
CA ARG A 16 -10.03 9.82 -4.03
C ARG A 16 -10.77 9.25 -5.23
N THR A 17 -10.06 8.84 -6.28
CA THR A 17 -10.69 8.23 -7.46
C THR A 17 -11.33 6.90 -7.09
N GLN A 18 -12.63 6.77 -7.38
CA GLN A 18 -13.41 5.58 -7.08
C GLN A 18 -13.25 4.50 -8.18
N LYS A 19 -12.04 3.95 -8.33
CA LYS A 19 -11.81 2.79 -9.20
C LYS A 19 -12.01 1.49 -8.43
N SER A 20 -12.80 0.57 -8.99
CA SER A 20 -13.09 -0.76 -8.42
C SER A 20 -12.20 -1.86 -9.01
N THR A 21 -10.94 -1.56 -9.30
CA THR A 21 -10.00 -2.57 -9.83
C THR A 21 -9.20 -3.22 -8.71
N ARG A 22 -8.64 -4.41 -8.97
CA ARG A 22 -7.79 -5.16 -8.02
C ARG A 22 -6.56 -4.38 -7.49
N TYR A 23 -6.20 -3.27 -8.13
CA TYR A 23 -5.09 -2.41 -7.75
C TYR A 23 -5.45 -1.36 -6.69
N TYR A 24 -6.69 -1.35 -6.21
CA TYR A 24 -7.18 -0.37 -5.23
C TYR A 24 -7.82 -1.06 -4.03
N HIS A 25 -7.60 -0.51 -2.85
CA HIS A 25 -8.28 -0.93 -1.62
C HIS A 25 -8.97 0.27 -0.98
N ALA A 26 -10.27 0.17 -0.71
CA ALA A 26 -11.02 1.20 0.00
C ALA A 26 -10.62 1.18 1.48
N LEU A 27 -10.38 2.36 2.06
CA LEU A 27 -10.14 2.49 3.49
C LEU A 27 -11.46 2.60 4.27
N SER A 28 -11.53 1.90 5.40
CA SER A 28 -12.68 1.89 6.32
C SER A 28 -12.69 3.10 7.27
N VAL A 29 -11.53 3.72 7.49
CA VAL A 29 -11.34 4.78 8.50
C VAL A 29 -11.97 6.11 8.09
N HIS A 30 -12.91 6.59 8.90
CA HIS A 30 -13.60 7.88 8.73
C HIS A 30 -12.68 9.11 8.68
N ALA A 31 -11.47 9.07 9.22
CA ALA A 31 -10.58 10.25 9.20
C ALA A 31 -10.02 10.57 7.79
N VAL A 32 -10.07 9.63 6.84
CA VAL A 32 -9.61 9.82 5.46
C VAL A 32 -10.74 9.46 4.48
N LEU A 33 -11.89 10.12 4.67
CA LEU A 33 -13.13 9.89 3.92
C LEU A 33 -12.89 9.73 2.41
N ASN A 34 -13.42 8.66 1.84
CA ASN A 34 -13.46 8.34 0.41
C ASN A 34 -12.10 8.13 -0.26
N SER A 35 -11.06 7.81 0.51
CA SER A 35 -9.77 7.46 -0.05
C SER A 35 -9.62 5.96 -0.31
N ARG A 36 -8.83 5.64 -1.33
CA ARG A 36 -8.42 4.28 -1.68
C ARG A 36 -6.91 4.22 -1.74
N VAL A 37 -6.33 3.16 -1.19
CA VAL A 37 -4.91 2.84 -1.33
C VAL A 37 -4.66 2.34 -2.75
N VAL A 38 -3.67 2.91 -3.44
CA VAL A 38 -3.21 2.45 -4.76
C VAL A 38 -2.13 1.39 -4.57
N LEU A 39 -2.55 0.12 -4.58
CA LEU A 39 -1.72 -1.04 -4.20
C LEU A 39 -0.56 -1.30 -5.16
N SER A 40 -0.71 -0.92 -6.44
CA SER A 40 0.35 -1.09 -7.46
C SER A 40 1.43 -0.01 -7.41
N GLN A 41 1.26 1.04 -6.60
CA GLN A 41 2.15 2.20 -6.59
C GLN A 41 2.97 2.28 -5.31
N LEU A 42 3.54 1.19 -4.84
CA LEU A 42 4.50 1.23 -3.75
C LEU A 42 5.71 2.10 -4.11
N ARG A 43 6.08 3.02 -3.21
CA ARG A 43 7.19 3.96 -3.41
C ARG A 43 7.98 4.10 -2.13
N THR A 44 9.29 4.27 -2.26
CA THR A 44 10.14 4.71 -1.16
C THR A 44 10.17 6.23 -1.15
N VAL A 45 9.86 6.86 -0.02
CA VAL A 45 9.88 8.31 0.16
C VAL A 45 10.70 8.67 1.38
N SER A 46 11.28 9.86 1.40
CA SER A 46 11.92 10.34 2.62
C SER A 46 10.89 10.60 3.71
N SER A 47 11.20 10.16 4.93
CA SER A 47 10.42 10.46 6.12
C SER A 47 10.21 11.98 6.29
N LYS A 48 11.15 12.82 5.81
CA LYS A 48 11.02 14.29 5.77
C LYS A 48 9.86 14.81 4.91
N ARG A 49 9.34 14.01 3.98
CA ARG A 49 8.18 14.36 3.14
C ARG A 49 6.85 14.10 3.86
N LEU A 50 6.86 13.34 4.96
CA LEU A 50 5.67 13.08 5.78
C LEU A 50 5.51 14.22 6.79
N ARG A 51 4.61 15.16 6.50
CA ARG A 51 4.44 16.39 7.29
C ARG A 51 3.56 16.21 8.54
N ALA A 52 2.54 15.36 8.45
CA ALA A 52 1.55 15.20 9.50
C ALA A 52 0.97 13.78 9.51
N ARG A 53 0.65 13.29 10.71
CA ARG A 53 -0.11 12.06 10.89
C ARG A 53 -1.61 12.37 10.83
N MET A 54 -2.28 11.93 9.77
CA MET A 54 -3.72 12.18 9.59
C MET A 54 -4.58 11.18 10.36
N ALA A 55 -4.20 9.90 10.33
CA ALA A 55 -4.96 8.82 10.94
C ALA A 55 -4.05 7.62 11.24
N ARG A 56 -4.59 6.64 11.96
CA ARG A 56 -4.03 5.29 12.03
C ARG A 56 -5.08 4.34 11.46
N VAL A 57 -4.64 3.50 10.53
CA VAL A 57 -5.44 2.40 9.98
C VAL A 57 -5.51 1.28 11.03
N PRO A 58 -6.67 0.65 11.26
CA PRO A 58 -6.78 -0.54 12.08
C PRO A 58 -5.81 -1.64 11.63
N GLU A 59 -5.32 -2.42 12.59
CA GLU A 59 -4.33 -3.48 12.32
C GLU A 59 -4.83 -4.50 11.29
N HIS A 60 -6.06 -5.00 11.46
CA HIS A 60 -6.67 -5.95 10.52
C HIS A 60 -6.74 -5.40 9.08
N GLU A 61 -6.99 -4.10 8.93
CA GLU A 61 -7.07 -3.46 7.62
C GLU A 61 -5.68 -3.27 7.00
N PHE A 62 -4.69 -2.94 7.82
CA PHE A 62 -3.30 -2.91 7.41
C PHE A 62 -2.82 -4.29 6.90
N GLU A 63 -3.13 -5.37 7.61
CA GLU A 63 -2.81 -6.74 7.20
C GLU A 63 -3.44 -7.09 5.86
N MET A 64 -4.71 -6.73 5.65
CA MET A 64 -5.39 -6.92 4.36
C MET A 64 -4.69 -6.18 3.21
N ILE A 65 -4.26 -4.93 3.44
CA ILE A 65 -3.52 -4.14 2.44
C ILE A 65 -2.19 -4.82 2.12
N GLN A 66 -1.45 -5.24 3.14
CA GLN A 66 -0.17 -5.90 2.99
C GLN A 66 -0.31 -7.20 2.18
N GLN A 67 -1.29 -8.03 2.50
CA GLN A 67 -1.52 -9.28 1.77
C GLN A 67 -1.86 -9.04 0.30
N LYS A 68 -2.70 -8.03 0.01
CA LYS A 68 -3.04 -7.66 -1.38
C LYS A 68 -1.84 -7.17 -2.17
N ILE A 69 -0.94 -6.41 -1.53
CA ILE A 69 0.32 -5.99 -2.13
C ILE A 69 1.17 -7.21 -2.49
N ILE A 70 1.32 -8.17 -1.57
CA ILE A 70 2.08 -9.40 -1.81
C ILE A 70 1.48 -10.17 -2.99
N ASP A 71 0.16 -10.36 -2.98
CA ASP A 71 -0.56 -11.05 -4.05
C ASP A 71 -0.43 -10.37 -5.41
N LEU A 72 -0.34 -9.04 -5.45
CA LEU A 72 -0.14 -8.30 -6.70
C LEU A 72 1.27 -8.45 -7.26
N ASN A 73 2.29 -8.52 -6.41
CA ASN A 73 3.69 -8.51 -6.83
C ASN A 73 4.31 -9.90 -7.01
N PHE A 74 3.80 -10.93 -6.33
CA PHE A 74 4.46 -12.24 -6.27
C PHE A 74 3.66 -13.39 -6.90
N ARG A 75 2.49 -13.11 -7.51
CA ARG A 75 1.70 -14.15 -8.23
C ARG A 75 2.15 -14.43 -9.68
N GLU A 76 3.12 -13.69 -10.23
CA GLU A 76 3.58 -13.91 -11.62
C GLU A 76 4.64 -15.02 -11.79
N THR A 77 5.19 -15.56 -10.70
CA THR A 77 6.23 -16.61 -10.81
C THR A 77 5.70 -18.00 -11.15
N LYS A 78 4.38 -18.24 -11.15
CA LYS A 78 3.78 -19.56 -11.48
C LYS A 78 3.19 -19.66 -12.89
N ARG A 79 3.30 -18.63 -13.75
CA ARG A 79 2.74 -18.65 -15.12
C ARG A 79 3.75 -18.86 -16.26
N LYS A 80 5.05 -18.98 -15.95
CA LYS A 80 6.08 -19.35 -16.93
C LYS A 80 6.66 -20.71 -16.57
N ASN A 81 5.95 -21.77 -16.95
CA ASN A 81 6.50 -23.10 -17.26
C ASN A 81 5.36 -23.92 -17.89
N PRO A 82 5.10 -23.76 -19.21
CA PRO A 82 4.47 -24.83 -19.96
C PRO A 82 5.53 -25.90 -20.21
N SER A 83 5.37 -27.07 -19.58
CA SER A 83 5.96 -28.32 -20.07
C SER A 83 5.14 -28.86 -21.24
#